data_AF-A0AAQ0RYL3-F1
#
_entry.id   AF-A0AAQ0RYL3-F1
#
_cell.length_a   1.000
_cell.length_b   1.000
_cell.length_c   1.000
_cell.angle_alpha   90.00
_cell.angle_beta   90.00
_cell.angle_gamma   90.00
#
_symmetry.space_group_name_H-M   'P 1'
#
loop_
_entity.id
_entity.type
_entity.pdbx_description
1 polymer ?
#
loop_
_entity_poly.entity_id
_entity_poly.type
_entity_poly.pdbx_seq_one_letter_code
_entity_poly.pdbx_strand_id
1 'polypeptide(L)'
;MMLKSIYIRFIQLLVLILFITLIFAQKPVFFVVIYAISTVLLIFSTILTKQFMKTKIILILIYILILVLQQVYINGFVFNEKGIWITFIIEKIVAIIIIFVPFFVRYLHYLYTLENQFSSQEQSSINFAMIKLFNNKHNSLKQNLNQGKVALSKENLNEIFEDIPRHSYVRYLNKNTLKDNYFEECIKSLSDPFIYIVISSTGSSASEVISLFTRKIYNHVSLSFDKDLKTTISYNGGEKLTQPGLNREQIISFNKKSDASIMVYKLATTIKQKEKMIDTIKEINQQGSAYNLVGLITKISIRPNIMFCSQFVYHILEISNSNYFNMDQTKVKPTDFVEKDYYRKLEYCYEIKFNELDDTITS
;
A
#
# COMPACT_ATOMS: atom_id res chain seq x y z
N MET A 1 22.76 21.91 -5.81
CA MET A 1 22.15 20.83 -6.66
C MET A 1 23.19 19.98 -7.39
N MET A 2 24.23 20.56 -8.01
CA MET A 2 25.27 19.80 -8.74
C MET A 2 26.01 18.73 -7.91
N LEU A 3 26.46 19.06 -6.68
CA LEU A 3 27.16 18.10 -5.81
C LEU A 3 26.33 16.85 -5.49
N LYS A 4 25.02 17.03 -5.25
CA LYS A 4 24.10 15.93 -4.94
C LYS A 4 23.91 15.01 -6.15
N SER A 5 23.86 15.57 -7.36
CA SER A 5 23.77 14.81 -8.62
C SER A 5 25.05 13.99 -8.88
N ILE A 6 26.22 14.58 -8.63
CA ILE A 6 27.53 13.91 -8.78
C ILE A 6 27.64 12.74 -7.79
N TYR A 7 27.27 12.95 -6.53
CA TYR A 7 27.30 11.92 -5.50
C TYR A 7 26.35 10.75 -5.82
N ILE A 8 25.14 11.04 -6.33
CA ILE A 8 24.19 10.00 -6.74
C ILE A 8 24.75 9.17 -7.91
N ARG A 9 25.34 9.82 -8.92
CA ARG A 9 25.98 9.11 -10.05
C ARG A 9 27.16 8.25 -9.59
N PHE A 10 27.95 8.75 -8.65
CA PHE A 10 29.07 8.01 -8.08
C PHE A 10 28.61 6.77 -7.31
N ILE A 11 27.55 6.89 -6.49
CA ILE A 11 26.94 5.74 -5.82
C ILE A 11 26.40 4.73 -6.83
N GLN A 12 25.70 5.19 -7.88
CA GLN A 12 25.18 4.30 -8.92
C GLN A 12 26.30 3.52 -9.61
N LEU A 13 27.44 4.19 -9.89
CA LEU A 13 28.62 3.55 -10.44
C LEU A 13 29.20 2.49 -9.49
N LEU A 14 29.33 2.81 -8.20
CA LEU A 14 29.81 1.86 -7.19
C LEU A 14 28.91 0.63 -7.06
N VAL A 15 27.58 0.83 -7.08
CA VAL A 15 26.60 -0.25 -7.05
C VAL A 15 26.70 -1.12 -8.30
N LEU A 16 26.89 -0.51 -9.47
CA LEU A 16 27.08 -1.24 -10.73
C LEU A 16 28.38 -2.07 -10.70
N ILE A 17 29.47 -1.51 -10.20
CA ILE A 17 30.75 -2.23 -10.05
C ILE A 17 30.60 -3.41 -9.09
N LEU A 18 29.93 -3.20 -7.95
CA LEU A 18 29.65 -4.26 -6.99
C LEU A 18 28.81 -5.38 -7.62
N PHE A 19 27.77 -5.01 -8.37
CA PHE A 19 26.91 -5.97 -9.07
C PHE A 19 27.70 -6.82 -10.07
N ILE A 20 28.53 -6.17 -10.91
CA ILE A 20 29.39 -6.86 -11.86
C ILE A 20 30.35 -7.81 -11.12
N THR A 21 30.98 -7.33 -10.05
CA THR A 21 31.93 -8.14 -9.26
C THR A 21 31.26 -9.39 -8.68
N LEU A 22 30.03 -9.28 -8.19
CA LEU A 22 29.28 -10.41 -7.63
C LEU A 22 28.82 -11.41 -8.69
N ILE A 23 28.43 -10.94 -9.87
CA ILE A 23 28.10 -11.85 -10.99
C ILE A 23 29.33 -12.67 -11.41
N PHE A 24 30.49 -12.04 -11.51
CA PHE A 24 31.73 -12.72 -11.94
C PHE A 24 32.48 -13.42 -10.81
N ALA A 25 32.01 -13.33 -9.56
CA ALA A 25 32.64 -13.98 -8.41
C ALA A 25 32.67 -15.51 -8.57
N GLN A 26 33.86 -16.10 -8.55
CA GLN A 26 34.03 -17.56 -8.65
C GLN A 26 33.96 -18.28 -7.29
N LYS A 27 34.11 -17.53 -6.19
CA LYS A 27 34.09 -18.05 -4.83
C LYS A 27 32.98 -17.39 -4.02
N PRO A 28 32.40 -18.09 -3.03
CA PRO A 28 31.32 -17.55 -2.20
C PRO A 28 31.78 -16.40 -1.29
N VAL A 29 33.09 -16.24 -1.05
CA VAL A 29 33.68 -15.31 -0.08
C VAL A 29 33.09 -13.90 -0.16
N PHE A 30 32.92 -13.34 -1.37
CA PHE A 30 32.37 -12.00 -1.53
C PHE A 30 30.94 -11.88 -1.00
N PHE A 31 30.08 -12.87 -1.27
CA PHE A 31 28.71 -12.90 -0.78
C PHE A 31 28.67 -13.07 0.74
N VAL A 32 29.46 -14.01 1.27
CA VAL A 32 29.55 -14.29 2.70
C VAL A 32 29.91 -13.02 3.49
N VAL A 33 30.93 -12.30 3.02
CA VAL A 33 31.41 -11.06 3.65
C VAL A 33 30.35 -9.95 3.57
N ILE A 34 29.69 -9.76 2.42
CA ILE A 34 28.65 -8.72 2.28
C ILE A 34 27.45 -9.01 3.18
N TYR A 35 27.01 -10.26 3.28
CA TYR A 35 25.93 -10.65 4.19
C TYR A 35 26.30 -10.42 5.66
N ALA A 36 27.54 -10.75 6.05
CA ALA A 36 28.02 -10.50 7.40
C ALA A 36 28.08 -8.99 7.72
N ILE A 37 28.69 -8.18 6.84
CA ILE A 37 28.81 -6.73 7.02
C ILE A 37 27.44 -6.07 7.10
N SER A 38 26.53 -6.39 6.17
CA SER A 38 25.16 -5.84 6.18
C SER A 38 24.41 -6.18 7.47
N THR A 39 24.54 -7.41 7.96
CA THR A 39 23.94 -7.85 9.22
C THR A 39 24.51 -7.09 10.42
N VAL A 40 25.84 -6.97 10.52
CA VAL A 40 26.51 -6.24 11.61
C VAL A 40 26.10 -4.76 11.61
N LEU A 41 26.07 -4.12 10.45
CA LEU A 41 25.62 -2.72 10.31
C LEU A 41 24.17 -2.55 10.79
N LEU A 42 23.28 -3.49 10.45
CA LEU A 42 21.87 -3.43 10.87
C LEU A 42 21.70 -3.68 12.36
N ILE A 43 22.41 -4.65 12.93
CA ILE A 43 22.42 -4.91 14.38
C ILE A 43 22.91 -3.67 15.13
N PHE A 44 24.06 -3.13 14.73
CA PHE A 44 24.63 -1.92 15.32
C PHE A 44 23.64 -0.75 15.24
N SER A 45 23.06 -0.51 14.06
CA SER A 45 22.06 0.55 13.88
C SER A 45 20.83 0.36 14.77
N THR A 46 20.40 -0.89 15.01
CA THR A 46 19.24 -1.22 15.85
C THR A 46 19.52 -0.97 17.32
N ILE A 47 20.73 -1.30 17.79
CA ILE A 47 21.18 -1.03 19.16
C ILE A 47 21.15 0.48 19.45
N LEU A 48 21.59 1.30 18.50
CA LEU A 48 21.61 2.77 18.62
C LEU A 48 20.22 3.43 18.61
N THR A 49 19.15 2.73 18.21
CA THR A 49 17.79 3.31 18.20
C THR A 49 17.21 3.44 19.62
N LYS A 50 16.26 4.36 19.80
CA LYS A 50 15.50 4.53 21.07
C LYS A 50 14.35 3.53 21.28
N GLN A 51 14.39 2.38 20.60
CA GLN A 51 13.31 1.38 20.66
C GLN A 51 13.31 0.56 21.96
N PHE A 52 12.16 -0.04 22.28
CA PHE A 52 12.04 -0.98 23.40
C PHE A 52 12.94 -2.21 23.22
N MET A 53 13.49 -2.71 24.33
CA MET A 53 14.42 -3.84 24.33
C MET A 53 13.85 -5.10 23.68
N LYS A 54 12.56 -5.38 23.87
CA LYS A 54 11.89 -6.53 23.24
C LYS A 54 11.95 -6.45 21.70
N THR A 55 11.66 -5.28 21.14
CA THR A 55 11.70 -5.05 19.69
C THR A 55 13.12 -5.17 19.15
N LYS A 56 14.12 -4.64 19.87
CA LYS A 56 15.52 -4.78 19.50
C LYS A 56 15.95 -6.25 19.44
N ILE A 57 15.60 -7.04 20.46
CA ILE A 57 15.93 -8.47 20.51
C ILE A 57 15.28 -9.22 19.34
N ILE A 58 13.99 -8.97 19.07
CA ILE A 58 13.28 -9.61 17.95
C ILE A 58 13.95 -9.26 16.61
N LEU A 59 14.25 -7.99 16.36
CA LEU A 59 14.90 -7.57 15.12
C LEU A 59 16.29 -8.18 14.95
N ILE A 60 17.08 -8.23 16.02
CA ILE A 60 18.41 -8.86 16.00
C ILE A 60 18.29 -10.36 15.67
N LEU A 61 17.35 -11.08 16.30
CA LEU A 61 17.10 -12.49 16.01
C LEU A 61 16.69 -12.69 14.54
N ILE A 62 15.84 -11.82 14.00
CA ILE A 62 15.44 -11.86 12.59
C ILE A 62 16.64 -11.64 11.66
N TYR A 63 17.50 -10.66 11.94
CA TYR A 63 18.69 -10.44 11.10
C TYR A 63 19.68 -11.60 11.15
N ILE A 64 19.87 -12.22 12.32
CA ILE A 64 20.70 -13.43 12.45
C ILE A 64 20.08 -14.60 11.67
N LEU A 65 18.77 -14.80 11.76
CA LEU A 65 18.08 -15.84 11.00
C LEU A 65 18.23 -15.64 9.48
N ILE A 66 18.06 -14.40 9.00
CA ILE A 66 18.27 -14.05 7.59
C ILE A 66 19.70 -14.33 7.17
N LEU A 67 20.70 -13.97 7.99
CA LEU A 67 22.10 -14.27 7.71
C LEU A 67 22.31 -15.78 7.57
N VAL A 68 21.78 -16.60 8.48
CA VAL A 68 21.90 -18.06 8.39
C VAL A 68 21.29 -18.59 7.08
N LEU A 69 20.08 -18.15 6.73
CA LEU A 69 19.41 -18.55 5.49
C LEU A 69 20.20 -18.12 4.24
N GLN A 70 20.78 -16.92 4.27
CA GLN A 70 21.68 -16.40 3.24
C GLN A 70 22.92 -17.30 3.05
N GLN A 71 23.55 -17.74 4.15
CA GLN A 71 24.71 -18.64 4.09
C GLN A 71 24.33 -20.03 3.56
N VAL A 72 23.19 -20.56 3.99
CA VAL A 72 22.67 -21.85 3.49
C VAL A 72 22.38 -21.76 1.99
N TYR A 73 21.80 -20.64 1.52
CA TYR A 73 21.48 -20.45 0.11
C TYR A 73 22.74 -20.40 -0.78
N ILE A 74 23.74 -19.60 -0.39
CA ILE A 74 25.00 -19.46 -1.15
C ILE A 74 25.74 -20.78 -1.28
N ASN A 75 25.85 -21.53 -0.19
CA ASN A 75 26.60 -22.78 -0.19
C ASN A 75 25.80 -23.96 -0.77
N GLY A 76 24.49 -24.01 -0.56
CA GLY A 76 23.64 -25.11 -0.99
C GLY A 76 23.19 -25.03 -2.45
N PHE A 77 23.01 -23.81 -2.97
CA PHE A 77 22.48 -23.59 -4.32
C PHE A 77 23.53 -22.92 -5.22
N VAL A 78 23.98 -21.71 -4.88
CA VAL A 78 24.76 -20.87 -5.81
C VAL A 78 26.14 -21.43 -6.14
N PHE A 79 26.88 -21.93 -5.15
CA PHE A 79 28.22 -22.49 -5.34
C PHE A 79 28.26 -24.01 -5.14
N ASN A 80 27.13 -24.68 -5.39
CA ASN A 80 27.06 -26.13 -5.45
C ASN A 80 27.41 -26.55 -6.89
N GLU A 81 28.38 -27.46 -7.07
CA GLU A 81 29.00 -27.79 -8.37
C GLU A 81 28.07 -28.51 -9.38
N LYS A 82 26.76 -28.36 -9.26
CA LYS A 82 25.73 -29.11 -9.99
C LYS A 82 24.79 -28.15 -10.72
N GLY A 83 25.19 -27.70 -11.92
CA GLY A 83 24.31 -26.84 -12.72
C GLY A 83 24.86 -26.51 -14.10
N ILE A 84 23.96 -26.07 -14.98
CA ILE A 84 24.32 -25.49 -16.28
C ILE A 84 24.64 -24.00 -16.04
N TRP A 85 25.49 -23.41 -16.87
CA TRP A 85 25.92 -22.01 -16.70
C TRP A 85 24.77 -20.99 -16.50
N ILE A 86 23.61 -21.22 -17.13
CA ILE A 86 22.42 -20.37 -16.99
C ILE A 86 21.82 -20.45 -15.58
N THR A 87 21.70 -21.64 -14.99
CA THR A 87 21.14 -21.79 -13.64
C THR A 87 22.03 -21.11 -12.61
N PHE A 88 23.35 -21.22 -12.77
CA PHE A 88 24.34 -20.54 -11.94
C PHE A 88 24.21 -19.00 -11.97
N ILE A 89 23.94 -18.41 -13.13
CA ILE A 89 23.70 -16.97 -13.24
C ILE A 89 22.41 -16.56 -12.54
N ILE A 90 21.32 -17.32 -12.74
CA ILE A 90 20.02 -17.03 -12.10
C ILE A 90 20.16 -17.09 -10.58
N GLU A 91 20.82 -18.11 -10.05
CA GLU A 91 21.09 -18.29 -8.62
C GLU A 91 21.93 -17.14 -8.03
N LYS A 92 22.92 -16.64 -8.78
CA LYS A 92 23.66 -15.44 -8.39
C LYS A 92 22.81 -14.18 -8.37
N ILE A 93 21.94 -13.99 -9.35
CA ILE A 93 21.00 -12.85 -9.36
C ILE A 93 20.11 -12.91 -8.13
N VAL A 94 19.58 -14.09 -7.80
CA VAL A 94 18.77 -14.29 -6.58
C VAL A 94 19.60 -13.99 -5.33
N ALA A 95 20.84 -14.48 -5.23
CA ALA A 95 21.71 -14.16 -4.10
C ALA A 95 21.98 -12.65 -3.94
N ILE A 96 22.17 -11.93 -5.06
CA ILE A 96 22.32 -10.47 -5.06
C ILE A 96 21.04 -9.80 -4.54
N ILE A 97 19.86 -10.24 -4.98
CA ILE A 97 18.56 -9.72 -4.50
C ILE A 97 18.40 -9.96 -3.00
N ILE A 98 18.79 -11.15 -2.52
CA ILE A 98 18.67 -11.52 -1.10
C ILE A 98 19.54 -10.62 -0.18
N ILE A 99 20.59 -9.95 -0.69
CA ILE A 99 21.37 -8.94 0.07
C ILE A 99 20.45 -7.86 0.66
N PHE A 100 19.37 -7.51 -0.04
CA PHE A 100 18.47 -6.42 0.35
C PHE A 100 17.38 -6.84 1.35
N VAL A 101 17.16 -8.14 1.56
CA VAL A 101 16.11 -8.66 2.46
C VAL A 101 16.19 -8.09 3.88
N PRO A 102 17.34 -8.07 4.59
CA PRO A 102 17.39 -7.54 5.95
C PRO A 102 17.17 -6.01 6.00
N PHE A 103 17.53 -5.28 4.94
CA PHE A 103 17.18 -3.85 4.81
C PHE A 103 15.68 -3.65 4.58
N PHE A 104 15.04 -4.53 3.82
CA PHE A 104 13.59 -4.52 3.62
C PHE A 104 12.85 -4.79 4.94
N VAL A 105 13.33 -5.73 5.77
CA VAL A 105 12.78 -5.95 7.13
C VAL A 105 12.89 -4.70 7.98
N ARG A 106 14.06 -4.02 7.99
CA ARG A 106 14.22 -2.75 8.69
C ARG A 106 13.24 -1.68 8.19
N TYR A 107 13.03 -1.64 6.88
CA TYR A 107 12.10 -0.71 6.24
C TYR A 107 10.64 -0.98 6.65
N LEU A 108 10.19 -2.24 6.64
CA LEU A 108 8.87 -2.61 7.14
C LEU A 108 8.68 -2.25 8.62
N HIS A 109 9.70 -2.48 9.45
CA HIS A 109 9.66 -2.06 10.86
C HIS A 109 9.55 -0.54 11.00
N TYR A 110 10.26 0.23 10.18
CA TYR A 110 10.16 1.69 10.16
C TYR A 110 8.73 2.16 9.85
N LEU A 111 8.09 1.57 8.84
CA LEU A 111 6.69 1.86 8.51
C LEU A 111 5.74 1.51 9.67
N TYR A 112 5.93 0.33 10.26
CA TYR A 112 5.18 -0.11 11.42
C TYR A 112 5.31 0.86 12.61
N THR A 113 6.52 1.39 12.82
CA THR A 113 6.77 2.36 13.90
C THR A 113 6.08 3.70 13.60
N LEU A 114 6.20 4.21 12.37
CA LEU A 114 5.52 5.45 11.95
C LEU A 114 4.00 5.35 12.12
N GLU A 115 3.42 4.20 11.81
CA GLU A 115 1.99 3.97 11.95
C GLU A 115 1.52 3.98 13.42
N ASN A 116 2.31 3.43 14.34
CA ASN A 116 1.91 3.31 15.75
C ASN A 116 2.38 4.46 16.65
N GLN A 117 3.35 5.28 16.21
CA GLN A 117 3.86 6.40 16.99
C GLN A 117 2.80 7.52 17.16
N PHE A 118 1.85 7.65 16.24
CA PHE A 118 0.72 8.59 16.34
C PHE A 118 -0.46 8.05 17.16
N SER A 119 -0.49 6.75 17.50
CA SER A 119 -1.53 6.16 18.35
C SER A 119 -1.22 6.25 19.84
N SER A 120 0.02 6.61 20.22
CA SER A 120 0.55 6.36 21.56
C SER A 120 0.69 7.61 22.44
N GLN A 121 0.20 8.77 22.01
CA GLN A 121 0.32 10.03 22.78
C GLN A 121 -0.72 10.18 23.90
N GLU A 122 -1.64 9.22 24.09
CA GLU A 122 -2.64 9.21 25.17
C GLU A 122 -2.37 8.10 26.21
N GLN A 123 -1.18 8.07 26.81
CA GLN A 123 -0.88 7.12 27.90
C GLN A 123 -0.33 7.82 29.13
N SER A 124 -1.21 8.47 29.90
CA SER A 124 -0.90 8.91 31.26
C SER A 124 -1.90 8.44 32.32
N SER A 125 -2.90 7.62 32.00
CA SER A 125 -3.70 6.93 33.04
C SER A 125 -4.15 5.54 32.60
N ILE A 126 -4.01 4.56 33.51
CA ILE A 126 -4.51 3.20 33.30
C ILE A 126 -6.04 3.25 33.48
N ASN A 127 -6.77 3.41 32.36
CA ASN A 127 -8.23 3.44 32.35
C ASN A 127 -8.81 2.01 32.18
N PHE A 128 -10.08 1.81 32.55
CA PHE A 128 -10.84 0.56 32.38
C PHE A 128 -10.82 0.02 30.94
N ALA A 129 -10.65 0.91 29.95
CA ALA A 129 -10.41 0.57 28.55
C ALA A 129 -9.13 -0.26 28.32
N MET A 130 -8.05 0.00 29.06
CA MET A 130 -6.81 -0.79 29.01
C MET A 130 -7.02 -2.21 29.55
N ILE A 131 -7.82 -2.39 30.61
CA ILE A 131 -8.14 -3.71 31.17
C ILE A 131 -8.97 -4.52 30.17
N LYS A 132 -9.95 -3.88 29.50
CA LYS A 132 -10.73 -4.49 28.42
C LYS A 132 -9.87 -4.85 27.19
N LEU A 133 -8.87 -4.01 26.86
CA LEU A 133 -7.87 -4.27 25.81
C LEU A 133 -6.98 -5.49 26.13
N PHE A 134 -6.60 -5.70 27.39
CA PHE A 134 -5.81 -6.86 27.80
C PHE A 134 -6.60 -8.17 27.72
N ASN A 135 -7.87 -8.18 28.14
CA ASN A 135 -8.73 -9.36 28.01
C ASN A 135 -9.08 -9.68 26.54
N ASN A 136 -9.26 -8.65 25.70
CA ASN A 136 -9.49 -8.84 24.26
C ASN A 136 -8.22 -9.18 23.47
N LYS A 137 -7.03 -9.10 24.07
CA LYS A 137 -5.75 -9.37 23.39
C LYS A 137 -5.59 -10.82 22.93
N HIS A 138 -6.20 -11.76 23.65
CA HIS A 138 -6.17 -13.18 23.27
C HIS A 138 -7.06 -13.44 22.04
N ASN A 139 -8.24 -12.81 21.99
CA ASN A 139 -9.12 -12.86 20.83
C ASN A 139 -8.53 -12.12 19.63
N SER A 140 -7.88 -10.97 19.84
CA SER A 140 -7.23 -10.23 18.74
C SER A 140 -6.00 -10.95 18.19
N LEU A 141 -5.25 -11.68 19.01
CA LEU A 141 -4.13 -12.50 18.53
C LEU A 141 -4.63 -13.67 17.66
N LYS A 142 -5.69 -14.35 18.09
CA LYS A 142 -6.34 -15.42 17.32
C LYS A 142 -6.94 -14.89 16.01
N GLN A 143 -7.57 -13.72 16.05
CA GLN A 143 -8.11 -13.04 14.88
C GLN A 143 -7.01 -12.61 13.90
N ASN A 144 -5.91 -12.01 14.39
CA ASN A 144 -4.75 -11.65 13.57
C ASN A 144 -4.07 -12.87 12.93
N LEU A 145 -3.99 -14.00 13.66
CA LEU A 145 -3.45 -15.26 13.11
C LEU A 145 -4.36 -15.84 12.03
N ASN A 146 -5.67 -15.80 12.23
CA ASN A 146 -6.63 -16.24 11.22
C ASN A 146 -6.60 -15.33 9.99
N GLN A 147 -6.57 -14.02 10.19
CA GLN A 147 -6.41 -13.04 9.11
C GLN A 147 -5.10 -13.27 8.35
N GLY A 148 -3.99 -13.54 9.04
CA GLY A 148 -2.71 -13.93 8.45
C GLY A 148 -2.80 -15.21 7.60
N LYS A 149 -3.50 -16.24 8.09
CA LYS A 149 -3.72 -17.48 7.33
C LYS A 149 -4.55 -17.28 6.08
N VAL A 150 -5.61 -16.47 6.15
CA VAL A 150 -6.45 -16.16 4.99
C VAL A 150 -5.67 -15.31 3.98
N ALA A 151 -5.03 -14.24 4.44
CA ALA A 151 -4.23 -13.35 3.62
C ALA A 151 -3.09 -14.06 2.86
N LEU A 152 -2.45 -15.05 3.50
CA LEU A 152 -1.37 -15.85 2.93
C LEU A 152 -1.83 -17.22 2.40
N SER A 153 -3.14 -17.38 2.17
CA SER A 153 -3.69 -18.58 1.55
C SER A 153 -3.15 -18.76 0.14
N LYS A 154 -3.13 -20.01 -0.34
CA LYS A 154 -2.64 -20.32 -1.70
C LYS A 154 -3.46 -19.60 -2.76
N GLU A 155 -4.77 -19.49 -2.53
CA GLU A 155 -5.72 -18.80 -3.40
C GLU A 155 -5.38 -17.31 -3.51
N ASN A 156 -5.24 -16.61 -2.37
CA ASN A 156 -4.89 -15.18 -2.37
C ASN A 156 -3.50 -14.92 -2.97
N LEU A 157 -2.51 -15.77 -2.66
CA LEU A 157 -1.16 -15.65 -3.22
C LEU A 157 -1.13 -15.86 -4.73
N ASN A 158 -1.92 -16.81 -5.24
CA ASN A 158 -2.06 -17.02 -6.68
C ASN A 158 -2.73 -15.83 -7.36
N GLU A 159 -3.80 -15.29 -6.78
CA GLU A 159 -4.47 -14.08 -7.32
C GLU A 159 -3.49 -12.90 -7.38
N ILE A 160 -2.69 -12.69 -6.33
CA ILE A 160 -1.65 -11.65 -6.31
C ILE A 160 -0.59 -11.92 -7.38
N PHE A 161 -0.15 -13.17 -7.53
CA PHE A 161 0.87 -13.52 -8.53
C PHE A 161 0.37 -13.30 -9.96
N GLU A 162 -0.90 -13.56 -10.22
CA GLU A 162 -1.54 -13.26 -11.51
C GLU A 162 -1.76 -11.75 -11.74
N ASP A 163 -1.98 -10.99 -10.67
CA ASP A 163 -2.28 -9.56 -10.73
C ASP A 163 -1.02 -8.66 -10.80
N ILE A 164 0.07 -9.03 -10.14
CA ILE A 164 1.34 -8.28 -10.12
C ILE A 164 1.86 -7.93 -11.52
N PRO A 165 1.91 -8.86 -12.51
CA PRO A 165 2.44 -8.57 -13.85
C PRO A 165 1.64 -7.51 -14.61
N ARG A 166 0.39 -7.27 -14.23
CA ARG A 166 -0.48 -6.28 -14.86
C ARG A 166 -0.19 -4.86 -14.39
N HIS A 167 0.56 -4.70 -13.30
CA HIS A 167 0.86 -3.40 -12.70
C HIS A 167 2.10 -2.75 -13.32
N SER A 168 2.15 -1.42 -13.34
CA SER A 168 3.33 -0.68 -13.80
C SER A 168 3.72 0.42 -12.83
N TYR A 169 5.03 0.51 -12.58
CA TYR A 169 5.65 1.54 -11.73
C TYR A 169 6.24 2.70 -12.53
N VAL A 170 6.27 2.56 -13.86
CA VAL A 170 6.96 3.50 -14.75
C VAL A 170 6.07 3.96 -15.90
N ARG A 171 5.12 3.15 -16.36
CA ARG A 171 4.26 3.49 -17.50
C ARG A 171 2.83 3.69 -17.05
N TYR A 172 2.12 4.56 -17.74
CA TYR A 172 0.67 4.65 -17.61
C TYR A 172 0.05 3.50 -18.41
N LEU A 173 -0.89 2.79 -17.79
CA LEU A 173 -1.55 1.62 -18.36
C LEU A 173 -2.99 1.93 -18.72
N ASN A 174 -3.65 2.70 -17.86
CA ASN A 174 -5.06 3.01 -17.95
C ASN A 174 -5.24 4.41 -18.55
N LYS A 175 -5.65 4.47 -19.82
CA LYS A 175 -5.78 5.70 -20.60
C LYS A 175 -7.07 5.66 -21.41
N ASN A 176 -7.82 6.77 -21.40
CA ASN A 176 -9.08 6.93 -22.12
C ASN A 176 -10.10 5.80 -21.82
N THR A 177 -10.14 5.31 -20.58
CA THR A 177 -11.08 4.25 -20.17
C THR A 177 -12.40 4.81 -19.69
N LEU A 178 -12.39 6.01 -19.08
CA LEU A 178 -13.60 6.76 -18.80
C LEU A 178 -14.12 7.36 -20.10
N LYS A 179 -15.33 6.96 -20.49
CA LYS A 179 -16.02 7.42 -21.70
C LYS A 179 -16.79 8.72 -21.42
N ASP A 180 -17.20 9.40 -22.48
CA ASP A 180 -17.93 10.67 -22.38
C ASP A 180 -19.21 10.57 -21.54
N ASN A 181 -19.90 9.43 -21.57
CA ASN A 181 -21.09 9.19 -20.75
C ASN A 181 -20.82 9.33 -19.24
N TYR A 182 -19.64 8.93 -18.75
CA TYR A 182 -19.27 9.11 -17.36
C TYR A 182 -19.14 10.60 -17.02
N PHE A 183 -18.50 11.38 -17.90
CA PHE A 183 -18.36 12.82 -17.70
C PHE A 183 -19.71 13.53 -17.80
N GLU A 184 -20.60 13.11 -18.71
CA GLU A 184 -21.97 13.62 -18.78
C GLU A 184 -22.76 13.37 -17.48
N GLU A 185 -22.60 12.19 -16.87
CA GLU A 185 -23.21 11.89 -15.56
C GLU A 185 -22.66 12.81 -14.46
N CYS A 186 -21.35 13.06 -14.42
CA CYS A 186 -20.73 14.00 -13.48
C CYS A 186 -21.22 15.44 -13.70
N ILE A 187 -21.36 15.88 -14.96
CA ILE A 187 -21.86 17.22 -15.29
C ILE A 187 -23.34 17.35 -14.88
N LYS A 188 -24.15 16.31 -15.08
CA LYS A 188 -25.56 16.29 -14.61
C LYS A 188 -25.68 16.42 -13.09
N SER A 189 -24.68 15.99 -12.33
CA SER A 189 -24.67 16.06 -10.86
C SER A 189 -24.04 17.34 -10.29
N LEU A 190 -23.68 18.33 -11.14
CA LEU A 190 -23.16 19.62 -10.68
C LEU A 190 -24.13 20.38 -9.76
N SER A 191 -25.44 20.19 -9.94
CA SER A 191 -26.48 20.83 -9.13
C SER A 191 -26.57 20.29 -7.70
N ASP A 192 -26.05 19.08 -7.45
CA ASP A 192 -25.89 18.56 -6.09
C ASP A 192 -24.85 19.43 -5.36
N PRO A 193 -25.14 20.00 -4.18
CA PRO A 193 -24.17 20.83 -3.45
C PRO A 193 -23.07 20.01 -2.76
N PHE A 194 -23.06 18.68 -2.90
CA PHE A 194 -22.12 17.79 -2.23
C PHE A 194 -21.35 16.90 -3.20
N ILE A 195 -20.13 16.56 -2.82
CA ILE A 195 -19.47 15.33 -3.30
C ILE A 195 -19.53 14.28 -2.19
N TYR A 196 -19.33 13.03 -2.56
CA TYR A 196 -19.45 11.89 -1.66
C TYR A 196 -18.12 11.15 -1.56
N ILE A 197 -17.65 10.94 -0.34
CA ILE A 197 -16.46 10.15 -0.02
C ILE A 197 -16.96 8.79 0.46
N VAL A 198 -16.58 7.75 -0.27
CA VAL A 198 -16.98 6.36 0.00
C VAL A 198 -15.79 5.64 0.61
N ILE A 199 -15.88 5.28 1.88
CA ILE A 199 -14.88 4.47 2.58
C ILE A 199 -15.34 3.02 2.55
N SER A 200 -14.49 2.11 2.10
CA SER A 200 -14.88 0.71 1.92
C SER A 200 -13.84 -0.27 2.45
N SER A 201 -14.33 -1.41 2.95
CA SER A 201 -13.53 -2.58 3.28
C SER A 201 -13.55 -3.56 2.11
N THR A 202 -12.86 -3.18 1.02
CA THR A 202 -12.81 -4.03 -0.18
C THR A 202 -11.72 -5.07 0.03
N GLY A 203 -12.12 -6.28 0.39
CA GLY A 203 -11.20 -7.37 0.71
C GLY A 203 -10.45 -7.95 -0.49
N SER A 204 -9.96 -7.15 -1.45
CA SER A 204 -9.12 -7.68 -2.53
C SER A 204 -7.87 -8.35 -1.96
N SER A 205 -7.38 -9.40 -2.60
CA SER A 205 -6.23 -10.19 -2.11
C SER A 205 -4.99 -9.33 -1.88
N ALA A 206 -4.72 -8.37 -2.77
CA ALA A 206 -3.65 -7.38 -2.58
C ALA A 206 -3.87 -6.52 -1.32
N SER A 207 -5.08 -5.99 -1.12
CA SER A 207 -5.40 -5.20 0.07
C SER A 207 -5.39 -6.03 1.36
N GLU A 208 -5.65 -7.33 1.28
CA GLU A 208 -5.62 -8.25 2.42
C GLU A 208 -4.19 -8.52 2.89
N VAL A 209 -3.27 -8.79 1.97
CA VAL A 209 -1.83 -8.87 2.30
C VAL A 209 -1.32 -7.53 2.83
N ILE A 210 -1.74 -6.41 2.25
CA ILE A 210 -1.37 -5.08 2.74
C ILE A 210 -1.96 -4.81 4.14
N SER A 211 -3.17 -5.28 4.42
CA SER A 211 -3.83 -5.13 5.72
C SER A 211 -3.06 -5.79 6.87
N LEU A 212 -2.29 -6.86 6.59
CA LEU A 212 -1.40 -7.47 7.59
C LEU A 212 -0.34 -6.48 8.09
N PHE A 213 0.07 -5.55 7.22
CA PHE A 213 1.07 -4.54 7.54
C PHE A 213 0.45 -3.25 8.09
N THR A 214 -0.76 -2.87 7.64
CA THR A 214 -1.42 -1.61 8.02
C THR A 214 -2.43 -1.72 9.16
N ARG A 215 -2.85 -2.93 9.55
CA ARG A 215 -3.81 -3.21 10.64
C ARG A 215 -5.15 -2.46 10.57
N LYS A 216 -5.54 -1.88 9.43
CA LYS A 216 -6.79 -1.12 9.28
C LYS A 216 -7.86 -1.90 8.50
N ILE A 217 -9.08 -1.86 9.01
CA ILE A 217 -10.28 -2.57 8.52
C ILE A 217 -10.83 -1.91 7.24
N TYR A 218 -10.72 -0.59 7.13
CA TYR A 218 -11.05 0.17 5.91
C TYR A 218 -9.78 0.47 5.12
N ASN A 219 -9.69 -0.10 3.94
CA ASN A 219 -8.48 -0.12 3.12
C ASN A 219 -8.65 0.59 1.77
N HIS A 220 -9.86 1.08 1.47
CA HIS A 220 -10.15 1.73 0.20
C HIS A 220 -11.00 3.00 0.39
N VAL A 221 -10.79 3.96 -0.51
CA VAL A 221 -11.56 5.21 -0.56
C VAL A 221 -11.83 5.60 -2.00
N SER A 222 -13.06 5.99 -2.28
CA SER A 222 -13.52 6.47 -3.59
C SER A 222 -14.18 7.83 -3.47
N LEU A 223 -14.28 8.53 -4.59
CA LEU A 223 -14.98 9.81 -4.74
C LEU A 223 -16.20 9.60 -5.63
N SER A 224 -17.32 10.24 -5.32
CA SER A 224 -18.50 10.29 -6.20
C SER A 224 -19.06 11.71 -6.24
N PHE A 225 -19.61 12.10 -7.39
CA PHE A 225 -20.22 13.42 -7.61
C PHE A 225 -21.74 13.42 -7.41
N ASP A 226 -22.35 12.26 -7.13
CA ASP A 226 -23.80 12.10 -6.97
C ASP A 226 -24.14 11.19 -5.78
N LYS A 227 -25.28 11.46 -5.15
CA LYS A 227 -25.75 10.71 -3.97
C LYS A 227 -26.05 9.22 -4.23
N ASP A 228 -26.36 8.87 -5.48
CA ASP A 228 -26.69 7.50 -5.90
C ASP A 228 -25.42 6.69 -6.21
N LEU A 229 -24.24 7.29 -6.05
CA LEU A 229 -22.92 6.70 -6.27
C LEU A 229 -22.68 6.21 -7.71
N LYS A 230 -23.43 6.71 -8.69
CA LYS A 230 -23.29 6.31 -10.10
C LYS A 230 -21.95 6.75 -10.68
N THR A 231 -21.45 7.89 -10.24
CA THR A 231 -20.19 8.52 -10.65
C THR A 231 -19.02 8.14 -9.73
N THR A 232 -19.13 7.04 -8.98
CA THR A 232 -18.05 6.60 -8.11
C THR A 232 -16.79 6.29 -8.91
N ILE A 233 -15.66 6.83 -8.47
CA ILE A 233 -14.37 6.71 -9.12
C ILE A 233 -13.25 6.59 -8.10
N SER A 234 -12.25 5.78 -8.42
CA SER A 234 -11.05 5.69 -7.61
C SER A 234 -9.83 5.23 -8.43
N TYR A 235 -8.67 5.25 -7.76
CA TYR A 235 -7.50 4.49 -8.20
C TYR A 235 -7.52 3.09 -7.58
N ASN A 236 -7.62 2.05 -8.42
CA ASN A 236 -7.65 0.66 -7.97
C ASN A 236 -6.82 -0.26 -8.88
N GLY A 237 -6.60 -1.51 -8.44
CA GLY A 237 -5.88 -2.55 -9.19
C GLY A 237 -6.57 -3.01 -10.48
N GLY A 238 -7.79 -2.53 -10.75
CA GLY A 238 -8.64 -3.05 -11.81
C GLY A 238 -9.24 -4.42 -11.47
N GLU A 239 -10.24 -4.83 -12.23
CA GLU A 239 -10.86 -6.15 -12.17
C GLU A 239 -10.81 -6.81 -13.54
N LYS A 240 -10.33 -8.06 -13.62
CA LYS A 240 -10.34 -8.90 -14.83
C LYS A 240 -9.85 -8.15 -16.08
N LEU A 241 -10.75 -7.56 -16.87
CA LEU A 241 -10.47 -6.89 -18.15
C LEU A 241 -10.05 -5.42 -18.03
N THR A 242 -10.21 -4.77 -16.87
CA THR A 242 -9.84 -3.36 -16.71
C THR A 242 -8.39 -3.20 -16.26
N GLN A 243 -7.67 -2.23 -16.82
CA GLN A 243 -6.29 -1.96 -16.44
C GLN A 243 -6.17 -1.30 -15.05
N PRO A 244 -5.12 -1.60 -14.26
CA PRO A 244 -4.86 -0.92 -13.00
C PRO A 244 -4.67 0.59 -13.19
N GLY A 245 -5.33 1.41 -12.37
CA GLY A 245 -5.28 2.86 -12.46
C GLY A 245 -6.61 3.50 -12.09
N LEU A 246 -6.94 4.60 -12.75
CA LEU A 246 -8.18 5.35 -12.56
C LEU A 246 -9.36 4.60 -13.20
N ASN A 247 -10.33 4.17 -12.38
CA ASN A 247 -11.47 3.38 -12.83
C ASN A 247 -12.77 3.88 -12.19
N ARG A 248 -13.85 3.90 -12.98
CA ARG A 248 -15.22 4.03 -12.46
C ARG A 248 -15.57 2.76 -11.69
N GLU A 249 -16.14 2.90 -10.51
CA GLU A 249 -16.55 1.79 -9.65
C GLU A 249 -18.07 1.68 -9.58
N GLN A 250 -18.56 0.46 -9.43
CA GLN A 250 -19.98 0.19 -9.21
C GLN A 250 -20.17 -0.24 -7.75
N ILE A 251 -21.32 0.07 -7.15
CA ILE A 251 -21.58 -0.35 -5.77
C ILE A 251 -21.42 -1.88 -5.62
N ILE A 252 -21.87 -2.64 -6.62
CA ILE A 252 -21.82 -4.11 -6.65
C ILE A 252 -20.37 -4.62 -6.60
N SER A 253 -19.39 -3.90 -7.18
CA SER A 253 -17.99 -4.33 -7.14
C SER A 253 -17.37 -4.27 -5.74
N PHE A 254 -18.06 -3.66 -4.77
CA PHE A 254 -17.66 -3.69 -3.36
C PHE A 254 -18.10 -4.96 -2.63
N ASN A 255 -19.11 -5.68 -3.12
CA ASN A 255 -19.61 -6.92 -2.49
C ASN A 255 -18.75 -8.15 -2.86
N LYS A 256 -17.46 -8.13 -2.52
CA LYS A 256 -16.54 -9.24 -2.82
C LYS A 256 -16.35 -10.21 -1.66
N LYS A 257 -16.86 -9.88 -0.47
CA LYS A 257 -16.74 -10.71 0.72
C LYS A 257 -18.02 -10.65 1.54
N SER A 258 -18.24 -11.73 2.27
CA SER A 258 -19.28 -11.88 3.28
C SER A 258 -19.03 -11.05 4.54
N ASP A 259 -18.29 -9.95 4.49
CA ASP A 259 -18.17 -8.93 5.54
C ASP A 259 -17.88 -7.55 4.96
N ALA A 260 -18.05 -7.38 3.65
CA ALA A 260 -17.81 -6.11 3.00
C ALA A 260 -18.84 -5.07 3.49
N SER A 261 -18.34 -3.88 3.81
CA SER A 261 -19.19 -2.73 4.09
C SER A 261 -18.62 -1.47 3.45
N ILE A 262 -19.52 -0.53 3.15
CA ILE A 262 -19.17 0.80 2.70
C ILE A 262 -19.84 1.84 3.60
N MET A 263 -19.09 2.88 3.95
CA MET A 263 -19.57 4.07 4.65
C MET A 263 -19.50 5.25 3.71
N VAL A 264 -20.61 5.97 3.57
CA VAL A 264 -20.73 7.11 2.67
C VAL A 264 -20.81 8.38 3.50
N TYR A 265 -19.93 9.33 3.18
CA TYR A 265 -19.93 10.68 3.74
C TYR A 265 -20.15 11.68 2.62
N LYS A 266 -20.79 12.81 2.91
CA LYS A 266 -20.91 13.94 2.00
C LYS A 266 -20.07 15.12 2.47
N LEU A 267 -19.51 15.85 1.52
CA LEU A 267 -18.71 17.06 1.73
C LEU A 267 -19.30 18.20 0.89
N ALA A 268 -19.60 19.33 1.53
CA ALA A 268 -20.13 20.49 0.84
C ALA A 268 -19.11 21.06 -0.15
N THR A 269 -19.54 21.33 -1.37
CA THR A 269 -18.71 21.84 -2.46
C THR A 269 -19.48 22.83 -3.33
N THR A 270 -18.76 23.73 -3.97
CA THR A 270 -19.33 24.62 -4.99
C THR A 270 -19.27 23.98 -6.37
N ILE A 271 -20.11 24.44 -7.30
CA ILE A 271 -20.08 24.03 -8.71
C ILE A 271 -18.68 24.18 -9.30
N LYS A 272 -18.03 25.33 -9.07
CA LYS A 272 -16.66 25.60 -9.55
C LYS A 272 -15.62 24.60 -9.03
N GLN A 273 -15.77 24.15 -7.79
CA GLN A 273 -14.88 23.12 -7.23
C GLN A 273 -15.10 21.78 -7.93
N LYS A 274 -16.35 21.37 -8.13
CA LYS A 274 -16.69 20.14 -8.85
C LYS A 274 -16.20 20.17 -10.30
N GLU A 275 -16.42 21.26 -11.02
CA GLU A 275 -15.92 21.44 -12.38
C GLU A 275 -14.40 21.23 -12.44
N LYS A 276 -13.66 21.85 -11.51
CA LYS A 276 -12.21 21.68 -11.42
C LYS A 276 -11.79 20.23 -11.13
N MET A 277 -12.51 19.52 -10.26
CA MET A 277 -12.27 18.11 -10.01
C MET A 277 -12.50 17.27 -11.26
N ILE A 278 -13.62 17.49 -11.97
CA ILE A 278 -14.00 16.76 -13.19
C ILE A 278 -12.98 17.01 -14.30
N ASP A 279 -12.56 18.25 -14.51
CA ASP A 279 -11.54 18.62 -15.50
C ASP A 279 -10.20 17.94 -15.20
N THR A 280 -9.80 17.92 -13.93
CA THR A 280 -8.57 17.23 -13.49
C THR A 280 -8.66 15.73 -13.76
N ILE A 281 -9.79 15.09 -13.44
CA ILE A 281 -10.04 13.67 -13.71
C ILE A 281 -9.99 13.39 -15.22
N LYS A 282 -10.54 14.29 -16.04
CA LYS A 282 -10.50 14.20 -17.50
C LYS A 282 -9.07 14.28 -18.03
N GLU A 283 -8.26 15.20 -17.51
CA GLU A 283 -6.85 15.32 -17.85
C GLU A 283 -6.07 14.04 -17.48
N ILE A 284 -6.27 13.52 -16.26
CA ILE A 284 -5.65 12.26 -15.82
C ILE A 284 -6.04 11.11 -16.76
N ASN A 285 -7.32 10.98 -17.11
CA ASN A 285 -7.81 9.95 -18.02
C ASN A 285 -7.16 10.06 -19.41
N GLN A 286 -6.97 11.28 -19.91
CA GLN A 286 -6.34 11.56 -21.21
C GLN A 286 -4.83 11.33 -21.21
N GLN A 287 -4.13 11.70 -20.14
CA GLN A 287 -2.69 11.47 -20.02
C GLN A 287 -2.38 9.99 -19.79
N GLY A 288 -3.23 9.34 -18.99
CA GLY A 288 -3.10 7.98 -18.52
C GLY A 288 -2.72 7.92 -17.04
N SER A 289 -3.03 6.78 -16.43
CA SER A 289 -2.85 6.48 -15.02
C SER A 289 -2.33 5.05 -14.80
N ALA A 290 -1.80 4.78 -13.60
CA ALA A 290 -1.51 3.43 -13.12
C ALA A 290 -1.69 3.33 -11.60
N TYR A 291 -2.00 2.13 -11.10
CA TYR A 291 -2.13 1.89 -9.66
C TYR A 291 -0.78 1.64 -8.99
N ASN A 292 -0.50 2.35 -7.89
CA ASN A 292 0.77 2.29 -7.20
C ASN A 292 0.85 1.15 -6.15
N LEU A 293 0.85 -0.10 -6.62
CA LEU A 293 0.87 -1.28 -5.74
C LEU A 293 2.11 -1.31 -4.81
N VAL A 294 3.31 -1.01 -5.34
CA VAL A 294 4.56 -0.95 -4.55
C VAL A 294 4.55 0.23 -3.60
N GLY A 295 3.96 1.36 -3.97
CA GLY A 295 3.80 2.53 -3.11
C GLY A 295 2.97 2.27 -1.86
N LEU A 296 2.15 1.22 -1.83
CA LEU A 296 1.42 0.85 -0.61
C LEU A 296 2.38 0.48 0.52
N ILE A 297 3.50 -0.16 0.16
CA ILE A 297 4.60 -0.48 1.06
C ILE A 297 5.60 0.68 1.08
N THR A 298 6.09 1.13 -0.08
CA THR A 298 7.24 2.06 -0.13
C THR A 298 6.91 3.53 0.14
N LYS A 299 5.63 3.91 0.05
CA LYS A 299 5.15 5.31 0.02
C LYS A 299 5.83 6.18 -1.05
N ILE A 300 6.45 5.56 -2.05
CA ILE A 300 7.13 6.24 -3.16
C ILE A 300 6.25 6.16 -4.41
N SER A 301 6.14 7.27 -5.13
CA SER A 301 5.65 7.29 -6.50
C SER A 301 6.69 7.94 -7.41
N ILE A 302 6.98 7.31 -8.54
CA ILE A 302 8.07 7.69 -9.45
C ILE A 302 7.56 8.68 -10.53
N ARG A 303 6.25 8.73 -10.78
CA ARG A 303 5.63 9.60 -11.79
C ARG A 303 4.30 10.19 -11.31
N PRO A 304 3.91 11.37 -11.81
CA PRO A 304 2.54 11.86 -11.63
C PRO A 304 1.54 10.81 -12.16
N ASN A 305 0.29 10.81 -11.69
CA ASN A 305 -0.76 9.86 -12.08
C ASN A 305 -0.50 8.36 -11.82
N ILE A 306 0.60 8.00 -11.15
CA ILE A 306 0.79 6.68 -10.52
C ILE A 306 0.48 6.82 -9.03
N MET A 307 -0.75 6.49 -8.64
CA MET A 307 -1.30 6.79 -7.31
C MET A 307 -1.98 5.56 -6.70
N PHE A 308 -2.17 5.57 -5.40
CA PHE A 308 -3.14 4.70 -4.73
C PHE A 308 -4.42 5.49 -4.42
N CYS A 309 -5.50 4.79 -4.02
CA CYS A 309 -6.84 5.36 -3.88
C CYS A 309 -6.90 6.63 -3.01
N SER A 310 -6.34 6.60 -1.81
CA SER A 310 -6.37 7.75 -0.89
C SER A 310 -5.51 8.92 -1.34
N GLN A 311 -4.38 8.68 -2.02
CA GLN A 311 -3.58 9.73 -2.63
C GLN A 311 -4.40 10.45 -3.72
N PHE A 312 -5.08 9.70 -4.58
CA PHE A 312 -5.92 10.27 -5.64
C PHE A 312 -7.05 11.13 -5.08
N VAL A 313 -7.85 10.59 -4.14
CA VAL A 313 -8.99 11.35 -3.60
C VAL A 313 -8.50 12.63 -2.92
N TYR A 314 -7.41 12.56 -2.14
CA TYR A 314 -6.86 13.75 -1.50
C TYR A 314 -6.30 14.75 -2.53
N HIS A 315 -5.65 14.27 -3.59
CA HIS A 315 -5.13 15.10 -4.68
C HIS A 315 -6.24 15.88 -5.39
N ILE A 316 -7.37 15.23 -5.69
CA ILE A 316 -8.53 15.87 -6.30
C ILE A 316 -9.13 16.95 -5.37
N LEU A 317 -9.27 16.64 -4.08
CA LEU A 317 -9.72 17.62 -3.08
C LEU A 317 -8.76 18.81 -2.95
N GLU A 318 -7.45 18.58 -2.96
CA GLU A 318 -6.46 19.65 -2.81
C GLU A 318 -6.44 20.57 -4.04
N ILE A 319 -6.46 20.01 -5.26
CA ILE A 319 -6.49 20.82 -6.50
C ILE A 319 -7.75 21.69 -6.60
N SER A 320 -8.88 21.21 -6.11
CA SER A 320 -10.14 21.96 -6.07
C SER A 320 -10.25 22.90 -4.86
N ASN A 321 -9.25 22.97 -3.97
CA ASN A 321 -9.35 23.67 -2.68
C ASN A 321 -10.56 23.22 -1.85
N SER A 322 -10.86 21.93 -1.87
CA SER A 322 -11.91 21.28 -1.08
C SER A 322 -11.34 20.37 0.02
N ASN A 323 -10.02 20.27 0.16
CA ASN A 323 -9.40 19.54 1.25
C ASN A 323 -9.70 20.22 2.60
N TYR A 324 -10.03 19.42 3.60
CA TYR A 324 -10.42 19.88 4.95
C TYR A 324 -9.42 19.46 6.04
N PHE A 325 -8.33 18.80 5.62
CA PHE A 325 -7.16 18.52 6.44
C PHE A 325 -5.90 18.66 5.58
N ASN A 326 -4.75 18.84 6.24
CA ASN A 326 -3.45 19.01 5.58
C ASN A 326 -2.56 17.80 5.85
N MET A 327 -2.09 17.17 4.78
CA MET A 327 -1.15 16.05 4.84
C MET A 327 -0.41 15.91 3.50
N ASP A 328 0.79 15.37 3.56
CA ASP A 328 1.50 14.88 2.36
C ASP A 328 0.66 13.79 1.68
N GLN A 329 0.26 14.03 0.41
CA GLN A 329 -0.63 13.14 -0.36
C GLN A 329 -0.14 11.68 -0.38
N THR A 330 1.18 11.47 -0.37
CA THR A 330 1.81 10.14 -0.41
C THR A 330 1.67 9.36 0.91
N LYS A 331 1.20 10.02 1.97
CA LYS A 331 1.04 9.44 3.31
C LYS A 331 -0.42 9.32 3.75
N VAL A 332 -1.36 9.89 2.99
CA VAL A 332 -2.79 9.86 3.31
C VAL A 332 -3.31 8.43 3.25
N LYS A 333 -4.03 8.00 4.29
CA LYS A 333 -4.71 6.71 4.37
C LYS A 333 -6.21 6.89 4.13
N PRO A 334 -6.93 5.85 3.67
CA PRO A 334 -8.40 5.90 3.52
C PRO A 334 -9.13 6.36 4.79
N THR A 335 -8.72 5.87 5.96
CA THR A 335 -9.32 6.28 7.24
C THR A 335 -9.03 7.72 7.64
N ASP A 336 -7.95 8.33 7.14
CA ASP A 336 -7.59 9.72 7.51
C ASP A 336 -8.69 10.70 7.08
N PHE A 337 -9.45 10.39 6.02
CA PHE A 337 -10.58 11.21 5.58
C PHE A 337 -11.64 11.38 6.67
N VAL A 338 -11.78 10.39 7.56
CA VAL A 338 -12.70 10.45 8.72
C VAL A 338 -11.95 10.86 9.98
N GLU A 339 -10.81 10.23 10.28
CA GLU A 339 -10.05 10.44 11.52
C GLU A 339 -9.46 11.85 11.64
N LYS A 340 -9.19 12.55 10.53
CA LYS A 340 -8.61 13.90 10.51
C LYS A 340 -9.61 14.99 10.22
N ASP A 341 -10.90 14.68 10.19
CA ASP A 341 -11.96 15.67 10.06
C ASP A 341 -12.23 16.39 11.40
N TYR A 342 -11.22 17.10 11.91
CA TYR A 342 -11.27 17.78 13.21
C TYR A 342 -12.37 18.84 13.28
N TYR A 343 -12.73 19.41 12.14
CA TYR A 343 -13.74 20.48 12.02
C TYR A 343 -15.09 19.97 11.51
N ARG A 344 -15.28 18.65 11.44
CA ARG A 344 -16.56 18.00 11.08
C ARG A 344 -17.15 18.54 9.77
N LYS A 345 -16.31 18.63 8.74
CA LYS A 345 -16.71 19.03 7.39
C LYS A 345 -17.44 17.92 6.66
N LEU A 346 -17.21 16.67 7.04
CA LEU A 346 -17.95 15.51 6.54
C LEU A 346 -19.23 15.30 7.35
N GLU A 347 -20.32 15.07 6.62
CA GLU A 347 -21.56 14.56 7.19
C GLU A 347 -21.72 13.09 6.77
N TYR A 348 -21.95 12.21 7.75
CA TYR A 348 -22.27 10.81 7.47
C TYR A 348 -23.65 10.70 6.80
N CYS A 349 -23.73 9.91 5.73
CA CYS A 349 -24.98 9.68 4.99
C CYS A 349 -25.59 8.34 5.37
N TYR A 350 -24.90 7.24 5.07
CA TYR A 350 -25.38 5.87 5.28
C TYR A 350 -24.22 4.86 5.22
N GLU A 351 -24.50 3.65 5.71
CA GLU A 351 -23.63 2.48 5.61
C GLU A 351 -24.39 1.40 4.86
N ILE A 352 -23.72 0.72 3.94
CA ILE A 352 -24.23 -0.50 3.31
C ILE A 352 -23.36 -1.65 3.80
N LYS A 353 -23.98 -2.62 4.48
CA LYS A 353 -23.37 -3.89 4.84
C LYS A 353 -23.93 -4.95 3.90
N PHE A 354 -23.08 -5.54 3.07
CA PHE A 354 -23.58 -6.40 1.99
C PHE A 354 -24.16 -7.73 2.50
N ASN A 355 -23.71 -8.22 3.65
CA ASN A 355 -24.24 -9.46 4.25
C ASN A 355 -25.71 -9.35 4.65
N GLU A 356 -26.14 -8.17 5.11
CA GLU A 356 -27.51 -7.95 5.57
C GLU A 356 -28.48 -7.82 4.37
N LEU A 357 -27.95 -7.64 3.15
CA LEU A 357 -28.72 -7.58 1.91
C LEU A 357 -28.98 -8.98 1.31
N ASP A 358 -28.07 -9.94 1.49
CA ASP A 358 -28.27 -11.32 0.99
C ASP A 358 -29.34 -12.09 1.81
N ASP A 359 -29.46 -11.79 3.11
CA ASP A 359 -30.46 -12.41 4.00
C ASP A 359 -31.89 -11.92 3.72
N THR A 360 -32.07 -10.77 3.05
CA THR A 360 -33.40 -10.24 2.68
C THR A 360 -33.88 -10.68 1.29
N ILE A 361 -33.01 -11.25 0.47
CA ILE A 361 -33.35 -11.82 -0.85
C ILE A 361 -33.66 -13.32 -0.75
N THR A 362 -33.32 -13.94 0.39
CA THR A 362 -33.54 -15.37 0.66
C THR A 362 -34.69 -15.65 1.65
N SER A 363 -35.40 -14.62 2.10
CA SER A 363 -36.67 -14.69 2.86
C SER A 363 -37.86 -14.29 1.98
#